data_AF-A0A285R8X9-F1
#
_entry.id   AF-A0A285R8X9-F1
#
_cell.length_a   1.000
_cell.length_b   1.000
_cell.length_c   1.000
_cell.angle_alpha   90.00
_cell.angle_beta   90.00
_cell.angle_gamma   90.00
#
_symmetry.space_group_name_H-M   'P 1'
#
loop_
_entity.id
_entity.type
_entity.pdbx_description
1 polymer ?
#
loop_
_entity_poly.entity_id
_entity_poly.type
_entity_poly.pdbx_seq_one_letter_code
_entity_poly.pdbx_strand_id
1 'polypeptide(L)'
;MSWSRKLTLAASALALTTALAATVAAPAQAGAQRAAATTVAQPGITSVAFSGTAGPWVASPTVTITGSGFGATPPPGAPNNATSCGTYSANGYAYGSQLYFTDDNDFEAGYSSSSGANCIGITVVSWSANQVVLQFGNAYGTFAHWYLSNGDGYALSINNGIFGGTVQGLH
;
A
#
# COMPACT_ATOMS: atom_id res chain seq x y z
N MET A 1 -41.19 -9.06 -13.16
CA MET A 1 -41.79 -7.93 -12.41
C MET A 1 -40.76 -6.80 -12.40
N SER A 2 -41.00 -5.75 -13.19
CA SER A 2 -40.06 -4.64 -13.44
C SER A 2 -40.39 -3.48 -12.50
N TRP A 3 -39.44 -3.06 -11.66
CA TRP A 3 -39.59 -1.92 -10.76
C TRP A 3 -38.50 -0.87 -11.06
N SER A 4 -38.83 0.05 -11.97
CA SER A 4 -38.10 1.29 -12.22
C SER A 4 -38.34 2.27 -11.07
N ARG A 5 -37.28 2.75 -10.40
CA ARG A 5 -37.36 3.90 -9.48
C ARG A 5 -36.69 5.12 -10.09
N LYS A 6 -37.49 6.18 -10.14
CA LYS A 6 -37.27 7.45 -10.83
C LYS A 6 -36.31 8.35 -10.03
N LEU A 7 -35.42 9.03 -10.75
CA LEU A 7 -34.65 10.20 -10.29
C LEU A 7 -35.61 11.34 -9.92
N THR A 8 -35.32 12.05 -8.83
CA THR A 8 -35.92 13.36 -8.54
C THR A 8 -34.81 14.34 -8.20
N LEU A 9 -34.53 15.27 -9.13
CA LEU A 9 -33.75 16.48 -8.90
C LEU A 9 -34.65 17.51 -8.22
N ALA A 10 -34.22 18.05 -7.09
CA ALA A 10 -34.83 19.24 -6.49
C ALA A 10 -33.78 20.36 -6.47
N ALA A 11 -33.98 21.33 -7.35
CA ALA A 11 -33.30 22.62 -7.31
C ALA A 11 -34.18 23.58 -6.49
N SER A 12 -33.60 24.17 -5.45
CA SER A 12 -34.20 25.30 -4.72
C SER A 12 -33.11 26.35 -4.51
N ALA A 13 -33.24 27.46 -5.22
CA ALA A 13 -32.49 28.69 -5.00
C ALA A 13 -33.44 29.74 -4.41
N LEU A 14 -32.98 30.50 -3.41
CA LEU A 14 -33.37 31.85 -2.98
C LEU A 14 -32.71 32.10 -1.59
N ALA A 15 -32.36 33.28 -1.10
CA ALA A 15 -31.72 34.51 -1.59
C ALA A 15 -31.44 35.38 -0.32
N LEU A 16 -30.63 36.44 -0.47
CA LEU A 16 -30.51 37.66 0.37
C LEU A 16 -29.68 37.67 1.70
N THR A 17 -28.44 38.15 1.53
CA THR A 17 -27.76 39.30 2.18
C THR A 17 -28.11 39.76 3.62
N THR A 18 -27.08 39.76 4.48
CA THR A 18 -26.81 40.83 5.46
C THR A 18 -25.29 41.07 5.54
N ALA A 19 -24.86 42.31 5.23
CA ALA A 19 -23.49 42.75 5.40
C ALA A 19 -23.32 43.32 6.83
N LEU A 20 -22.57 42.63 7.68
CA LEU A 20 -22.05 43.21 8.93
C LEU A 20 -20.63 43.74 8.67
N ALA A 21 -20.45 45.04 8.93
CA ALA A 21 -19.14 45.68 8.96
C ALA A 21 -18.32 45.12 10.13
N ALA A 22 -17.28 44.34 9.82
CA ALA A 22 -16.28 43.92 10.80
C ALA A 22 -15.21 45.01 10.93
N THR A 23 -14.98 45.45 12.16
CA THR A 23 -13.87 46.30 12.55
C THR A 23 -12.54 45.59 12.25
N VAL A 24 -11.72 46.21 11.39
CA VAL A 24 -10.36 45.74 11.08
C VAL A 24 -9.46 46.04 12.29
N ALA A 25 -9.36 45.09 13.22
CA ALA A 25 -8.22 45.05 14.13
C ALA A 25 -7.01 44.58 13.30
N ALA A 26 -5.99 45.42 13.19
CA ALA A 26 -4.74 45.07 12.55
C ALA A 26 -4.17 43.80 13.21
N PRO A 27 -3.85 42.74 12.45
CA PRO A 27 -3.15 41.61 13.02
C PRO A 27 -1.77 42.12 13.42
N ALA A 28 -1.49 42.14 14.72
CA ALA A 28 -0.12 42.16 15.19
C ALA A 28 0.59 40.98 14.50
N GLN A 29 1.53 41.27 13.60
CA GLN A 29 2.45 40.29 13.05
C GLN A 29 3.34 39.82 14.21
N ALA A 30 2.80 38.94 15.04
CA ALA A 30 3.60 37.99 15.77
C ALA A 30 4.33 37.19 14.69
N GLY A 31 5.62 37.46 14.55
CA GLY A 31 6.55 36.70 13.71
C GLY A 31 6.62 35.27 14.22
N ALA A 32 5.59 34.48 13.94
CA ALA A 32 5.66 33.04 14.01
C ALA A 32 6.60 32.63 12.88
N GLN A 33 7.89 32.53 13.21
CA GLN A 33 8.83 31.73 12.43
C GLN A 33 8.22 30.32 12.40
N ARG A 34 7.44 30.03 11.35
CA ARG A 34 7.05 28.66 11.01
C ARG A 34 8.37 27.93 10.81
N ALA A 35 8.75 27.11 11.78
CA ALA A 35 9.79 26.12 11.58
C ALA A 35 9.42 25.39 10.29
N ALA A 36 10.28 25.51 9.27
CA ALA A 36 10.08 24.79 8.03
C ALA A 36 10.02 23.31 8.39
N ALA A 37 8.85 22.69 8.23
CA ALA A 37 8.72 21.26 8.40
C ALA A 37 9.69 20.62 7.40
N THR A 38 10.72 19.96 7.91
CA THR A 38 11.59 19.11 7.10
C THR A 38 10.73 17.98 6.58
N THR A 39 10.25 18.11 5.35
CA THR A 39 9.60 17.01 4.64
C THR A 39 10.64 15.91 4.52
N VAL A 40 10.47 14.82 5.27
CA VAL A 40 11.25 13.60 5.06
C VAL A 40 11.04 13.22 3.59
N ALA A 41 12.12 13.22 2.81
CA ALA A 41 12.06 12.82 1.42
C ALA A 41 11.50 11.40 1.36
N GLN A 42 10.38 11.22 0.64
CA GLN A 42 9.82 9.88 0.46
C GLN A 42 10.80 9.01 -0.33
N PRO A 43 10.84 7.70 -0.06
CA PRO A 43 11.66 6.80 -0.85
C PRO A 43 11.25 6.85 -2.32
N GLY A 44 12.24 6.92 -3.20
CA GLY A 44 12.03 6.88 -4.64
C GLY A 44 12.27 5.46 -5.15
N ILE A 45 11.21 4.76 -5.56
CA ILE A 45 11.33 3.47 -6.24
C ILE A 45 11.55 3.73 -7.73
N THR A 46 12.62 3.18 -8.29
CA THR A 46 12.98 3.35 -9.71
C THR A 46 12.60 2.15 -10.55
N SER A 47 12.62 0.95 -9.99
CA SER A 47 12.22 -0.27 -10.69
C SER A 47 11.83 -1.39 -9.73
N VAL A 48 10.91 -2.24 -10.18
CA VAL A 48 10.57 -3.51 -9.56
C VAL A 48 10.71 -4.59 -10.63
N ALA A 49 11.41 -5.66 -10.30
CA ALA A 49 11.61 -6.81 -11.17
C ALA A 49 11.11 -8.08 -10.47
N PHE A 50 10.39 -8.91 -11.22
CA PHE A 50 9.87 -10.19 -10.76
C PHE A 50 10.65 -11.32 -11.42
N SER A 51 10.87 -12.40 -10.67
CA SER A 51 11.46 -13.63 -11.19
C SER A 51 10.92 -14.83 -10.42
N GLY A 52 10.81 -15.97 -11.11
CA GLY A 52 10.19 -17.18 -10.58
C GLY A 52 9.02 -17.62 -11.46
N THR A 53 8.26 -18.59 -10.94
CA THR A 53 7.15 -19.21 -11.67
C THR A 53 5.83 -18.50 -11.38
N ALA A 54 5.00 -18.29 -12.39
CA ALA A 54 3.65 -17.74 -12.22
C ALA A 54 2.62 -18.84 -11.94
N GLY A 55 1.53 -18.46 -11.27
CA GLY A 55 0.34 -19.30 -11.17
C GLY A 55 0.10 -19.95 -9.81
N PRO A 56 -0.93 -20.81 -9.71
CA PRO A 56 -1.29 -21.48 -8.47
C PRO A 56 -0.31 -22.63 -8.15
N TRP A 57 -0.16 -22.92 -6.86
CA TRP A 57 0.64 -24.02 -6.32
C TRP A 57 2.14 -23.95 -6.63
N VAL A 58 2.65 -22.75 -6.93
CA VAL A 58 4.07 -22.49 -7.19
C VAL A 58 4.74 -21.82 -5.99
N ALA A 59 6.06 -21.89 -5.95
CA ALA A 59 6.84 -21.17 -4.96
C ALA A 59 6.70 -19.65 -5.14
N SER A 60 6.82 -18.91 -4.04
CA SER A 60 6.80 -17.45 -4.09
C SER A 60 7.88 -16.90 -5.04
N PRO A 61 7.53 -15.97 -5.95
CA PRO A 61 8.50 -15.31 -6.79
C PRO A 61 9.41 -14.40 -5.96
N THR A 62 10.60 -14.15 -6.47
CA THR A 62 11.50 -13.13 -5.95
C THR A 62 11.12 -11.78 -6.56
N VAL A 63 10.84 -10.80 -5.70
CA VAL A 63 10.58 -9.42 -6.06
C VAL A 63 11.79 -8.58 -5.70
N THR A 64 12.49 -8.03 -6.69
CA THR A 64 13.64 -7.16 -6.50
C THR A 64 13.25 -5.71 -6.76
N ILE A 65 13.41 -4.86 -5.76
CA ILE A 65 13.05 -3.45 -5.80
C ILE A 65 14.31 -2.62 -5.72
N THR A 66 14.47 -1.69 -6.66
CA THR A 66 15.60 -0.76 -6.70
C THR A 66 15.10 0.66 -6.57
N GLY A 67 15.87 1.50 -5.88
CA GLY A 67 15.51 2.88 -5.66
C GLY A 67 16.46 3.59 -4.70
N SER A 68 15.92 4.51 -3.93
CA SER A 68 16.66 5.28 -2.92
C SER A 68 15.78 5.64 -1.73
N GLY A 69 16.39 5.91 -0.58
CA GLY A 69 15.68 6.34 0.61
C GLY A 69 14.99 5.21 1.39
N PHE A 70 15.31 3.94 1.13
CA PHE A 70 14.72 2.79 1.83
C PHE A 70 15.21 2.65 3.28
N GLY A 71 16.30 3.32 3.64
CA GLY A 71 16.98 3.13 4.93
C GLY A 71 17.83 1.85 4.97
N ALA A 72 18.60 1.68 6.04
CA ALA A 72 19.56 0.57 6.13
C ALA A 72 18.94 -0.77 6.58
N THR A 73 17.73 -0.73 7.16
CA THR A 73 17.04 -1.89 7.73
C THR A 73 15.55 -1.86 7.37
N PRO A 74 14.90 -3.03 7.22
CA PRO A 74 13.47 -3.08 7.02
C PRO A 74 12.71 -2.47 8.20
N PRO A 75 11.49 -1.95 7.98
CA PRO A 75 10.63 -1.54 9.08
C PRO A 75 10.30 -2.73 10.00
N PRO A 76 9.94 -2.48 11.27
CA PRO A 76 9.50 -3.55 12.17
C PRO A 76 8.20 -4.18 11.64
N GLY A 77 8.15 -5.51 11.66
CA GLY A 77 6.97 -6.30 11.28
C GLY A 77 6.55 -7.26 12.40
N ALA A 78 5.31 -7.73 12.35
CA ALA A 78 4.76 -8.76 13.22
C ALA A 78 4.60 -10.09 12.46
N PRO A 79 4.87 -11.26 13.07
CA PRO A 79 4.68 -12.55 12.40
C PRO A 79 3.25 -12.73 11.87
N ASN A 80 3.10 -13.15 10.61
CA ASN A 80 1.78 -13.33 9.97
C ASN A 80 1.33 -14.82 9.96
N ASN A 81 1.71 -15.57 10.99
CA ASN A 81 1.49 -17.03 11.05
C ASN A 81 0.08 -17.43 11.51
N ALA A 82 -0.64 -16.53 12.17
CA ALA A 82 -2.02 -16.73 12.60
C ALA A 82 -2.91 -15.69 11.89
N THR A 83 -3.69 -16.15 10.90
CA THR A 83 -4.48 -15.29 10.02
C THR A 83 -5.94 -15.74 10.00
N SER A 84 -6.82 -14.94 9.41
CA SER A 84 -8.22 -15.32 9.17
C SER A 84 -8.38 -16.45 8.15
N CYS A 85 -7.37 -16.73 7.31
CA CYS A 85 -7.40 -17.83 6.33
C CYS A 85 -6.82 -19.14 6.87
N GLY A 86 -6.27 -19.12 8.08
CA GLY A 86 -5.71 -20.29 8.73
C GLY A 86 -4.37 -20.04 9.39
N THR A 87 -3.76 -21.15 9.81
CA THR A 87 -2.46 -21.16 10.50
C THR A 87 -1.39 -21.63 9.53
N TYR A 88 -0.31 -20.85 9.48
CA TYR A 88 0.84 -21.08 8.60
C TYR A 88 2.12 -20.94 9.43
N SER A 89 3.14 -21.77 9.19
CA SER A 89 4.36 -21.78 10.00
C SER A 89 5.49 -20.88 9.47
N ALA A 90 5.44 -20.48 8.20
CA ALA A 90 6.47 -19.70 7.52
C ALA A 90 5.84 -18.64 6.61
N ASN A 91 4.89 -17.88 7.15
CA ASN A 91 4.08 -16.99 6.34
C ASN A 91 4.65 -15.57 6.21
N GLY A 92 5.87 -15.34 6.69
CA GLY A 92 6.46 -14.00 6.70
C GLY A 92 5.82 -13.08 7.74
N TYR A 93 5.89 -11.78 7.48
CA TYR A 93 5.53 -10.72 8.44
C TYR A 93 4.54 -9.73 7.83
N ALA A 94 3.74 -9.12 8.70
CA ALA A 94 2.96 -7.95 8.38
C ALA A 94 3.65 -6.68 8.92
N TYR A 95 3.79 -5.68 8.06
CA TYR A 95 4.48 -4.41 8.32
C TYR A 95 3.52 -3.20 8.29
N GLY A 96 2.22 -3.44 8.08
CA GLY A 96 1.22 -2.38 8.01
C GLY A 96 1.45 -1.47 6.80
N SER A 97 1.27 -0.16 6.96
CA SER A 97 1.43 0.80 5.85
C SER A 97 2.88 0.97 5.37
N GLN A 98 3.86 0.48 6.15
CA GLN A 98 5.29 0.69 5.88
C GLN A 98 5.82 -0.23 4.79
N LEU A 99 5.30 -1.45 4.68
CA LEU A 99 5.69 -2.41 3.64
C LEU A 99 4.53 -3.34 3.33
N TYR A 100 3.95 -3.19 2.16
CA TYR A 100 2.90 -4.07 1.68
C TYR A 100 2.91 -4.15 0.16
N PHE A 101 2.33 -5.21 -0.37
CA PHE A 101 2.14 -5.43 -1.79
C PHE A 101 0.67 -5.77 -2.02
N THR A 102 0.05 -5.14 -3.00
CA THR A 102 -1.31 -5.48 -3.47
C THR A 102 -1.32 -5.59 -4.98
N ASP A 103 -2.19 -6.42 -5.54
CA ASP A 103 -2.49 -6.41 -6.97
C ASP A 103 -3.93 -5.93 -7.27
N ASP A 104 -4.34 -5.98 -8.53
CA ASP A 104 -5.69 -5.67 -8.99
C ASP A 104 -6.64 -6.90 -9.02
N ASN A 105 -6.18 -8.05 -8.53
CA ASN A 105 -6.90 -9.33 -8.46
C ASN A 105 -7.03 -9.86 -7.01
N ASP A 106 -7.14 -8.94 -6.04
CA ASP A 106 -7.35 -9.22 -4.61
C ASP A 106 -6.20 -9.98 -3.90
N PHE A 107 -4.99 -10.00 -4.48
CA PHE A 107 -3.78 -10.39 -3.76
C PHE A 107 -3.32 -9.25 -2.87
N GLU A 108 -3.09 -9.54 -1.60
CA GLU A 108 -2.45 -8.62 -0.66
C GLU A 108 -1.46 -9.37 0.23
N ALA A 109 -0.28 -8.79 0.40
CA ALA A 109 0.76 -9.31 1.27
C ALA A 109 1.36 -8.23 2.18
N GLY A 110 1.61 -8.61 3.42
CA GLY A 110 2.38 -7.80 4.39
C GLY A 110 1.64 -6.60 4.98
N TYR A 111 0.43 -6.28 4.55
CA TYR A 111 -0.39 -5.28 5.22
C TYR A 111 -1.04 -5.88 6.48
N SER A 112 -1.36 -5.03 7.47
CA SER A 112 -2.10 -5.41 8.66
C SER A 112 -2.97 -4.25 9.11
N SER A 113 -4.29 -4.40 9.00
CA SER A 113 -5.25 -3.59 9.74
C SER A 113 -5.69 -4.33 11.00
N SER A 114 -6.23 -3.62 12.01
CA SER A 114 -6.79 -4.23 13.23
C SER A 114 -7.94 -5.23 12.96
N SER A 115 -8.40 -5.34 11.71
CA SER A 115 -9.41 -6.29 11.22
C SER A 115 -8.86 -7.39 10.30
N GLY A 116 -7.55 -7.44 10.04
CA GLY A 116 -6.94 -8.51 9.26
C GLY A 116 -5.66 -8.06 8.54
N ALA A 117 -4.63 -8.91 8.63
CA ALA A 117 -3.56 -8.99 7.65
C ALA A 117 -3.98 -10.07 6.66
N ASN A 118 -4.21 -9.67 5.42
CA ASN A 118 -4.50 -10.58 4.32
C ASN A 118 -3.41 -11.66 4.25
N CYS A 119 -3.84 -12.90 4.05
CA CYS A 119 -3.26 -14.06 4.73
C CYS A 119 -1.90 -14.54 4.19
N ILE A 120 -1.16 -13.65 3.54
CA ILE A 120 0.21 -13.80 3.08
C ILE A 120 1.03 -12.68 3.72
N GLY A 121 2.06 -13.03 4.48
CA GLY A 121 3.04 -12.04 4.93
C GLY A 121 4.13 -11.82 3.89
N ILE A 122 4.96 -10.81 4.11
CA ILE A 122 6.16 -10.56 3.33
C ILE A 122 7.36 -11.15 4.07
N THR A 123 8.23 -11.83 3.33
CA THR A 123 9.54 -12.29 3.78
C THR A 123 10.60 -11.39 3.15
N VAL A 124 11.27 -10.57 3.95
CA VAL A 124 12.40 -9.76 3.49
C VAL A 124 13.63 -10.66 3.36
N VAL A 125 14.10 -10.87 2.12
CA VAL A 125 15.28 -11.68 1.81
C VAL A 125 16.55 -10.86 2.00
N SER A 126 16.56 -9.61 1.51
CA SER A 126 17.65 -8.66 1.75
C SER A 126 17.14 -7.22 1.73
N TRP A 127 17.85 -6.32 2.42
CA TRP A 127 17.51 -4.91 2.51
C TRP A 127 18.76 -4.04 2.54
N SER A 128 18.75 -2.95 1.78
CA SER A 128 19.72 -1.88 1.83
C SER A 128 19.04 -0.53 1.54
N ALA A 129 19.80 0.55 1.60
CA ALA A 129 19.29 1.89 1.31
C ALA A 129 18.80 2.10 -0.14
N ASN A 130 19.18 1.20 -1.05
CA ASN A 130 18.90 1.32 -2.49
C ASN A 130 18.36 0.04 -3.14
N GLN A 131 18.30 -1.08 -2.43
CA GLN A 131 17.73 -2.32 -2.94
C GLN A 131 17.02 -3.10 -1.84
N VAL A 132 15.86 -3.65 -2.18
CA VAL A 132 15.09 -4.55 -1.33
C VAL A 132 14.77 -5.80 -2.14
N VAL A 133 14.96 -6.97 -1.55
CA VAL A 133 14.54 -8.24 -2.15
C VAL A 133 13.52 -8.90 -1.24
N LEU A 134 12.35 -9.21 -1.79
CA LEU A 134 11.21 -9.77 -1.09
C LEU A 134 10.83 -11.13 -1.68
N GLN A 135 10.22 -11.92 -0.82
CA GLN A 135 9.35 -13.04 -1.16
C GLN A 135 8.07 -12.92 -0.35
N PHE A 136 7.10 -13.76 -0.68
CA PHE A 136 5.84 -13.90 0.01
C PHE A 136 5.85 -15.14 0.90
N GLY A 137 5.04 -15.11 1.94
CA GLY A 137 4.85 -16.22 2.86
C GLY A 137 4.37 -17.50 2.18
N ASN A 138 4.50 -18.63 2.89
CA ASN A 138 4.13 -19.94 2.37
C ASN A 138 2.62 -20.12 2.06
N ALA A 139 1.75 -19.18 2.42
CA ALA A 139 0.38 -19.17 1.94
C ALA A 139 0.27 -18.77 0.44
N TYR A 140 1.31 -18.14 -0.13
CA TYR A 140 1.38 -17.79 -1.55
C TYR A 140 1.11 -18.98 -2.47
N GLY A 141 0.17 -18.82 -3.40
CA GLY A 141 -0.21 -19.84 -4.37
C GLY A 141 -0.96 -21.04 -3.79
N THR A 142 -1.25 -21.09 -2.49
CA THR A 142 -1.82 -22.30 -1.86
C THR A 142 -3.35 -22.36 -1.82
N PHE A 143 -4.04 -21.28 -2.19
CA PHE A 143 -5.50 -21.24 -2.31
C PHE A 143 -5.96 -19.98 -3.06
N ALA A 144 -7.21 -20.00 -3.55
CA ALA A 144 -7.85 -18.89 -4.25
C ALA A 144 -6.96 -18.31 -5.38
N HIS A 145 -7.08 -17.01 -5.66
CA HIS A 145 -6.28 -16.29 -6.64
C HIS A 145 -5.14 -15.52 -5.95
N TRP A 146 -4.39 -16.19 -5.08
CA TRP A 146 -3.39 -15.56 -4.22
C TRP A 146 -1.97 -15.80 -4.70
N TYR A 147 -1.78 -15.50 -5.97
CA TYR A 147 -0.52 -15.61 -6.67
C TYR A 147 -0.47 -14.49 -7.72
N LEU A 148 0.72 -14.22 -8.22
CA LEU A 148 0.93 -13.22 -9.25
C LEU A 148 1.04 -13.90 -10.61
N SER A 149 0.52 -13.22 -11.62
CA SER A 149 0.59 -13.58 -13.02
C SER A 149 1.16 -12.41 -13.83
N ASN A 150 1.81 -12.71 -14.96
CA ASN A 150 2.22 -11.64 -15.87
C ASN A 150 0.98 -10.91 -16.38
N GLY A 151 1.00 -9.58 -16.31
CA GLY A 151 -0.13 -8.73 -16.69
C GLY A 151 -0.92 -8.13 -15.52
N ASP A 152 -0.76 -8.66 -14.31
CA ASP A 152 -1.43 -8.12 -13.11
C ASP A 152 -0.92 -6.71 -12.82
N GLY A 153 -1.82 -5.77 -12.54
CA GLY A 153 -1.47 -4.47 -11.99
C GLY A 153 -1.08 -4.62 -10.52
N TYR A 154 -0.05 -3.91 -10.06
CA TYR A 154 0.33 -3.95 -8.64
C TYR A 154 0.59 -2.57 -8.05
N ALA A 155 0.49 -2.50 -6.72
CA ALA A 155 0.98 -1.42 -5.89
C ALA A 155 1.86 -1.97 -4.76
N LEU A 156 2.99 -1.31 -4.53
CA LEU A 156 3.97 -1.63 -3.51
C LEU A 156 4.21 -0.40 -2.64
N SER A 157 4.16 -0.56 -1.32
CA SER A 157 4.62 0.46 -0.37
C SER A 157 5.98 0.08 0.21
N ILE A 158 6.89 1.05 0.29
CA ILE A 158 8.13 0.99 1.09
C ILE A 158 8.25 2.30 1.87
N ASN A 159 8.31 2.22 3.20
CA ASN A 159 8.33 3.36 4.13
C ASN A 159 7.30 4.47 3.76
N ASN A 160 6.08 4.06 3.39
CA ASN A 160 4.97 4.90 2.92
C ASN A 160 5.15 5.57 1.54
N GLY A 161 6.25 5.31 0.83
CA GLY A 161 6.36 5.61 -0.60
C GLY A 161 5.64 4.53 -1.40
N ILE A 162 4.72 4.93 -2.28
CA ILE A 162 3.92 4.01 -3.10
C ILE A 162 4.42 4.01 -4.53
N PHE A 163 4.60 2.82 -5.10
CA PHE A 163 4.93 2.61 -6.49
C PHE A 163 3.96 1.59 -7.10
N GLY A 164 3.53 1.84 -8.33
CA GLY A 164 2.68 0.93 -9.07
C GLY A 164 3.28 0.53 -10.41
N GLY A 165 2.84 -0.60 -10.92
CA GLY A 165 3.28 -1.09 -12.23
C GLY A 165 2.49 -2.32 -12.66
N THR A 166 3.07 -3.07 -13.59
CA THR A 166 2.53 -4.34 -14.07
C THR A 166 3.53 -5.45 -13.81
N VAL A 167 3.06 -6.59 -13.31
CA VAL A 167 3.88 -7.79 -13.11
C VAL A 167 4.34 -8.31 -14.48
N GLN A 168 5.65 -8.50 -14.61
CA GLN A 168 6.31 -9.01 -15.81
C GLN A 168 7.56 -9.82 -15.42
N GLY A 169 7.93 -10.79 -16.24
CA GLY A 169 9.17 -11.58 -16.07
C GLY A 169 9.01 -12.89 -15.29
N LEU A 170 7.78 -13.26 -14.91
CA LEU A 170 7.48 -14.60 -14.41
C LEU A 170 7.44 -15.61 -15.58
N HIS A 171 7.77 -16.87 -15.34
CA HIS A 171 7.78 -17.93 -16.37
C HIS A 171 6.94 -19.15 -15.99
#